data_AF-A0A8X6PIH5-F1
#
_entry.id   AF-A0A8X6PIH5-F1
#
_cell.length_a   1.000
_cell.length_b   1.000
_cell.length_c   1.000
_cell.angle_alpha   90.00
_cell.angle_beta   90.00
_cell.angle_gamma   90.00
#
_symmetry.space_group_name_H-M   'P 1'
#
loop_
_entity.id
_entity.type
_entity.pdbx_description
1 polymer ?
#
loop_
_entity_poly.entity_id
_entity_poly.type
_entity_poly.pdbx_seq_one_letter_code
_entity_poly.pdbx_strand_id
1 'polypeptide(L)'
;LIKVNTPDLVAFVGEALVGNEAVDQLVKFNRALADHSSRDNPQLIDGIVLTKFDTIDDKDNGLSKMLQIEDTDLMSSGLNPVEQA
;
A
#
# COMPACT_ATOMS: atom_id res chain seq x y z
N LEU A 1 8.00 12.75 -10.24
CA LEU A 1 6.65 12.99 -10.81
C LEU A 1 5.62 13.21 -9.70
N ILE A 2 5.39 12.25 -8.79
CA ILE A 2 4.41 12.40 -7.68
C ILE A 2 4.70 13.63 -6.81
N LYS A 3 5.96 13.80 -6.34
CA LYS A 3 6.40 15.00 -5.60
C LYS A 3 6.11 16.33 -6.31
N VAL A 4 6.25 16.36 -7.63
CA VAL A 4 6.15 17.60 -8.44
C VAL A 4 4.71 17.91 -8.81
N ASN A 5 3.93 16.87 -9.13
CA ASN A 5 2.56 17.02 -9.60
C ASN A 5 1.53 17.02 -8.47
N THR A 6 1.91 16.62 -7.25
CA THR A 6 1.06 16.64 -6.05
C THR A 6 -0.37 16.16 -6.34
N PRO A 7 -0.54 14.91 -6.82
CA PRO A 7 -1.85 14.42 -7.23
C PRO A 7 -2.79 14.33 -6.03
N ASP A 8 -4.09 14.47 -6.27
CA ASP A 8 -5.11 14.28 -5.23
C ASP A 8 -5.19 12.82 -4.74
N LEU A 9 -4.73 11.85 -5.55
CA LEU A 9 -4.75 10.43 -5.25
C LEU A 9 -3.52 9.71 -5.83
N VAL A 10 -2.91 8.84 -5.04
CA VAL A 10 -1.85 7.90 -5.46
C VAL A 10 -2.33 6.47 -5.27
N ALA A 11 -2.55 5.75 -6.36
CA ALA A 11 -2.93 4.34 -6.31
C ALA A 11 -1.75 3.42 -6.70
N PHE A 12 -1.53 2.35 -5.93
CA PHE A 12 -0.60 1.28 -6.27
C PHE A 12 -1.32 0.21 -7.09
N VAL A 13 -0.75 -0.20 -8.22
CA VAL A 13 -1.34 -1.24 -9.07
C VAL A 13 -0.51 -2.52 -8.97
N GLY A 14 -1.09 -3.56 -8.36
CA GLY A 14 -0.46 -4.87 -8.20
C GLY A 14 -1.12 -5.94 -9.07
N GLU A 15 -0.37 -6.97 -9.43
CA GLU A 15 -0.94 -8.21 -9.99
C GLU A 15 -1.22 -9.19 -8.86
N ALA A 16 -2.41 -9.78 -8.86
CA ALA A 16 -2.85 -10.59 -7.72
C ALA A 16 -2.11 -11.94 -7.58
N LEU A 17 -1.41 -12.39 -8.62
CA LEU A 17 -0.61 -13.63 -8.60
C LEU A 17 0.79 -13.47 -7.98
N VAL A 18 1.22 -12.23 -7.66
CA VAL A 18 2.62 -11.94 -7.29
C VAL A 18 2.91 -12.27 -5.81
N GLY A 19 1.89 -12.52 -4.99
CA GLY A 19 2.06 -13.06 -3.64
C GLY A 19 2.91 -12.16 -2.72
N ASN A 20 3.92 -12.73 -2.06
CA ASN A 20 4.80 -12.02 -1.13
C ASN A 20 5.70 -10.96 -1.79
N GLU A 21 5.95 -11.05 -3.10
CA GLU A 21 6.75 -10.03 -3.80
C GLU A 21 5.97 -8.72 -3.96
N ALA A 22 4.63 -8.78 -4.00
CA ALA A 22 3.78 -7.59 -4.07
C ALA A 22 3.83 -6.78 -2.77
N VAL A 23 3.98 -7.48 -1.64
CA VAL A 23 4.18 -6.90 -0.31
C VAL A 23 5.47 -6.10 -0.25
N ASP A 24 6.59 -6.68 -0.68
CA ASP A 24 7.89 -6.00 -0.67
C ASP A 24 7.91 -4.79 -1.61
N GLN A 25 7.25 -4.90 -2.78
CA GLN A 25 7.08 -3.77 -3.70
C GLN A 25 6.24 -2.65 -3.08
N LEU A 26 5.13 -2.98 -2.42
CA LEU A 26 4.27 -2.00 -1.75
C LEU A 26 5.05 -1.23 -0.67
N VAL A 27 5.79 -1.94 0.18
CA VAL A 27 6.61 -1.35 1.25
C VAL A 27 7.72 -0.46 0.67
N LYS A 28 8.44 -0.95 -0.35
CA LYS A 28 9.50 -0.15 -1.01
C LYS A 28 8.93 1.08 -1.69
N PHE A 29 7.73 0.98 -2.27
CA PHE A 29 7.08 2.11 -2.91
C PHE A 29 6.64 3.16 -1.90
N ASN A 30 5.95 2.77 -0.82
CA ASN A 30 5.58 3.69 0.28
C ASN A 30 6.82 4.37 0.88
N ARG A 31 7.89 3.61 1.11
CA ARG A 31 9.16 4.17 1.60
C ARG A 31 9.75 5.17 0.61
N ALA A 32 9.76 4.87 -0.69
CA ALA A 32 10.27 5.80 -1.69
C ALA A 32 9.44 7.10 -1.76
N LEU A 33 8.12 7.02 -1.54
CA LEU A 33 7.25 8.20 -1.43
C LEU A 33 7.63 9.05 -0.22
N ALA A 34 7.86 8.42 0.94
CA ALA A 34 8.29 9.10 2.16
C ALA A 34 9.68 9.73 2.01
N ASP A 35 10.68 8.94 1.62
CA ASP A 35 12.10 9.33 1.54
C ASP A 35 12.33 10.46 0.51
N HIS A 36 11.52 10.53 -0.54
CA HIS A 36 11.64 11.56 -1.57
C HIS A 36 10.62 12.70 -1.44
N SER A 37 9.72 12.65 -0.45
CA SER A 37 8.84 13.76 -0.12
C SER A 37 9.66 14.97 0.38
N SER A 38 9.15 16.17 0.16
CA SER A 38 9.65 17.41 0.80
C SER A 38 8.64 18.00 1.78
N ARG A 39 7.59 17.23 2.12
CA ARG A 39 6.52 17.62 3.05
C ARG A 39 6.77 16.95 4.39
N ASP A 40 6.49 17.66 5.48
CA ASP A 40 6.55 17.11 6.84
C ASP A 40 5.59 15.92 7.02
N ASN A 41 4.45 15.93 6.31
CA ASN A 41 3.58 14.79 6.13
C ASN A 41 3.62 14.31 4.66
N PRO A 42 4.44 13.28 4.35
CA PRO A 42 4.51 12.72 2.99
C PRO A 42 3.16 12.17 2.54
N GLN A 43 2.82 12.38 1.27
CA GLN A 43 1.73 11.64 0.65
C GLN A 43 2.22 10.22 0.34
N LEU A 44 1.52 9.22 0.87
CA LEU A 44 1.78 7.80 0.64
C LEU A 44 0.75 7.24 -0.35
N ILE A 45 0.71 5.92 -0.50
CA ILE A 45 -0.33 5.25 -1.28
C ILE A 45 -1.68 5.45 -0.57
N ASP A 46 -2.68 5.90 -1.33
CA ASP A 46 -4.05 6.12 -0.87
C ASP A 46 -4.97 4.91 -1.15
N GLY A 47 -4.52 3.99 -2.01
CA GLY A 47 -5.23 2.73 -2.23
C GLY A 47 -4.54 1.80 -3.22
N ILE A 48 -4.98 0.55 -3.23
CA ILE A 48 -4.42 -0.51 -4.07
C ILE A 48 -5.45 -0.96 -5.11
N VAL A 49 -5.03 -1.03 -6.38
CA VAL A 49 -5.77 -1.65 -7.47
C VAL A 49 -5.12 -2.98 -7.82
N LEU A 50 -5.90 -4.05 -7.74
CA LEU A 50 -5.42 -5.40 -8.06
C LEU A 50 -5.91 -5.82 -9.44
N THR A 51 -4.97 -6.21 -10.28
CA THR A 51 -5.22 -6.68 -11.64
C THR A 51 -5.04 -8.20 -11.73
N LYS A 52 -5.62 -8.80 -12.78
CA LYS A 52 -5.61 -10.26 -13.02
C LYS A 52 -6.26 -11.07 -11.90
N PHE A 53 -7.23 -10.49 -11.22
CA PHE A 53 -7.94 -11.14 -10.10
C PHE A 53 -8.73 -12.37 -10.56
N ASP A 54 -9.15 -12.40 -11.82
CA ASP A 54 -9.81 -13.51 -12.48
C ASP A 54 -8.92 -14.76 -12.63
N THR A 55 -7.60 -14.60 -12.55
CA THR A 55 -6.63 -15.69 -12.69
C THR A 55 -6.24 -16.35 -11.37
N ILE A 56 -6.77 -15.87 -10.24
CA ILE A 56 -6.47 -16.42 -8.92
C ILE A 56 -7.39 -17.61 -8.66
N ASP A 57 -6.83 -18.81 -8.67
CA ASP A 57 -7.51 -20.06 -8.32
C ASP A 57 -7.47 -20.22 -6.79
N ASP A 58 -8.35 -19.47 -6.12
CA ASP A 58 -8.66 -19.44 -4.68
C ASP A 58 -7.75 -20.22 -3.69
N LYS A 59 -6.90 -19.51 -2.93
CA LYS A 59 -6.71 -19.60 -1.45
C LYS A 59 -5.41 -18.91 -0.96
N ASP A 60 -5.60 -17.73 -0.38
CA ASP A 60 -5.07 -17.40 0.97
C ASP A 60 -3.60 -16.97 1.19
N ASN A 61 -2.94 -16.21 0.31
CA ASN A 61 -1.62 -15.67 0.70
C ASN A 61 -1.24 -14.27 0.19
N GLY A 62 -1.55 -13.88 -1.06
CA GLY A 62 -1.17 -12.55 -1.57
C GLY A 62 -2.07 -11.41 -1.08
N LEU A 63 -3.38 -11.58 -1.28
CA LEU A 63 -4.38 -10.52 -1.08
C LEU A 63 -4.55 -10.11 0.38
N SER A 64 -4.69 -11.09 1.29
CA SER A 64 -4.83 -10.85 2.73
C SER A 64 -3.61 -10.13 3.30
N LYS A 65 -2.41 -10.41 2.78
CA LYS A 65 -1.18 -9.73 3.20
C LYS A 65 -1.09 -8.29 2.71
N MET A 66 -1.51 -8.01 1.48
CA MET A 66 -1.53 -6.63 0.96
C MET A 66 -2.53 -5.77 1.75
N LEU A 67 -3.72 -6.29 2.05
CA LEU A 67 -4.72 -5.62 2.89
C LEU A 67 -4.24 -5.44 4.35
N GLN A 68 -3.60 -6.47 4.93
CA GLN A 68 -3.06 -6.39 6.30
C GLN A 68 -1.91 -5.37 6.43
N ILE A 69 -1.16 -5.11 5.36
CA ILE A 69 -0.08 -4.12 5.38
C ILE A 69 -0.62 -2.71 5.36
N GLU A 70 -1.66 -2.39 4.59
CA GLU A 70 -2.30 -1.06 4.69
C GLU A 70 -2.74 -0.78 6.13
N ASP A 71 -3.34 -1.77 6.81
CA ASP A 71 -3.76 -1.66 8.20
C ASP A 71 -2.57 -1.52 9.18
N THR A 72 -1.48 -2.25 8.94
CA THR A 72 -0.27 -2.18 9.77
C THR A 72 0.54 -0.89 9.55
N ASP A 73 0.55 -0.34 8.34
CA ASP A 73 1.17 0.96 8.04
C ASP A 73 0.33 2.11 8.64
N LEU A 74 -1.00 1.95 8.73
CA LEU A 74 -1.88 2.79 9.55
C LEU A 74 -1.46 2.77 11.04
N MET A 75 -1.13 1.60 11.59
CA MET A 75 -0.64 1.46 12.98
C MET A 75 0.80 2.03 13.18
N SER A 76 1.67 1.95 12.16
CA SER A 76 3.03 2.50 12.18
C SER A 76 3.03 4.04 12.11
N SER A 77 1.98 4.63 11.51
CA SER A 77 1.76 6.07 11.42
C SER A 77 1.23 6.73 12.71
N GLY A 78 0.97 5.95 13.77
CA GLY A 78 0.61 6.47 15.09
C GLY A 78 -0.88 6.71 15.36
N LEU A 79 -1.78 6.09 14.58
CA LEU A 79 -3.20 6.04 14.93
C LEU A 79 -3.46 4.87 15.89
N ASN A 80 -4.09 5.17 17.02
CA ASN A 80 -4.17 4.31 18.20
C ASN A 80 -5.20 3.17 17.97
N PRO A 81 -4.83 1.88 18.16
CA PRO A 81 -5.76 0.74 17.98
C PRO A 81 -6.94 0.70 18.97
N VAL A 82 -7.02 1.63 19.93
CA VAL A 82 -7.93 1.57 21.08
C VAL A 82 -9.38 1.98 20.74
N GLU A 83 -9.65 2.50 19.54
CA GLU A 83 -11.01 2.93 19.14
C GLU A 83 -11.85 1.86 18.42
N GLN A 84 -11.42 0.59 18.38
CA GLN A 84 -12.20 -0.50 17.77
C GLN A 84 -12.41 -1.64 18.77
N ALA A 85 -13.35 -1.44 19.69
CA ALA A 85 -14.04 -2.48 20.46
C ALA A 85 -15.46 -2.65 19.92
#